data_AF-A0A970R713-F1
#
_entry.id   AF-A0A970R713-F1
#
_cell.length_a   1.000
_cell.length_b   1.000
_cell.length_c   1.000
_cell.angle_alpha   90.00
_cell.angle_beta   90.00
_cell.angle_gamma   90.00
#
_symmetry.space_group_name_H-M   'P 1'
#
loop_
_entity.id
_entity.type
_entity.pdbx_description
1 polymer ?
#
loop_
_entity_poly.entity_id
_entity_poly.type
_entity_poly.pdbx_seq_one_letter_code
_entity_poly.pdbx_strand_id
1 'polypeptide(L)'
;MIYISGNQPDILDLLKEYPLNSVESLVLKKMSDSEMHYRYDNLKQLRFELKMRQEIVNAAHALNKSGMGFDVFHKSKCNEDYWFRTDNGGFRLKSGIKGSDAINDIYQNGRKYKTECATAMVIVIYKALLNVFGEALFNKAFSTIYLMNWHALDPVIREFGSPREAGDILPGDRAYFKNPDVDPKTPELQGENVIVLPGNLYYGHGIGITNGKRIIRVLNSNRRKDATRTAYLMSTVSRLNFKRLSELYYSNLSQITSLQSGTHIYPYRA
;
A
#
# COMPACT_ATOMS: atom_id res chain seq x y z
N MET A 1 11.40 -18.35 5.81
CA MET A 1 12.82 -18.22 6.17
C MET A 1 13.44 -16.99 5.51
N ILE A 2 14.24 -16.24 6.27
CA ILE A 2 14.88 -15.00 5.84
C ILE A 2 16.36 -15.25 5.52
N TYR A 3 16.85 -14.68 4.42
CA TYR A 3 18.25 -14.73 4.00
C TYR A 3 18.76 -13.32 3.69
N ILE A 4 19.89 -12.94 4.28
CA ILE A 4 20.59 -11.68 4.05
C ILE A 4 21.98 -12.02 3.51
N SER A 5 22.28 -11.55 2.29
CA SER A 5 23.53 -11.88 1.57
C SER A 5 23.79 -13.40 1.51
N GLY A 6 22.72 -14.20 1.43
CA GLY A 6 22.79 -15.66 1.39
C GLY A 6 22.75 -16.38 2.76
N ASN A 7 22.93 -15.65 3.87
CA ASN A 7 22.98 -16.24 5.22
C ASN A 7 21.69 -16.00 6.00
N GLN A 8 21.34 -16.92 6.91
CA GLN A 8 20.23 -16.69 7.84
C GLN A 8 20.69 -15.77 8.98
N PRO A 9 19.99 -14.65 9.24
CA PRO A 9 20.33 -13.78 10.36
C PRO A 9 19.83 -14.35 11.69
N ASP A 10 20.37 -13.85 12.81
CA ASP A 10 19.76 -14.09 14.13
C ASP A 10 18.45 -13.31 14.26
N ILE A 11 17.33 -14.04 14.22
CA ILE A 11 15.99 -13.46 14.29
C ILE A 11 15.69 -12.89 15.69
N LEU A 12 16.23 -13.48 16.76
CA LEU A 12 15.99 -13.00 18.13
C LEU A 12 16.66 -11.66 18.35
N ASP A 13 17.85 -11.46 17.80
CA ASP A 13 18.52 -10.16 17.85
C ASP A 13 17.78 -9.10 17.03
N LEU A 14 17.33 -9.43 15.82
CA LEU A 14 16.55 -8.50 14.99
C LEU A 14 15.21 -8.12 15.65
N LEU A 15 14.55 -9.04 16.35
CA LEU A 15 13.29 -8.77 17.04
C LEU A 15 13.45 -7.74 18.17
N LYS A 16 14.63 -7.63 18.79
CA LYS A 16 14.90 -6.63 19.85
C LYS A 16 14.89 -5.19 19.32
N GLU A 17 15.06 -5.00 18.01
CA GLU A 17 15.03 -3.66 17.39
C GLU A 17 13.62 -3.07 17.29
N TYR A 18 12.57 -3.88 17.43
CA TYR A 18 11.18 -3.47 17.20
C TYR A 18 10.32 -3.66 18.44
N PRO A 19 9.38 -2.75 18.74
CA PRO A 19 8.46 -2.92 19.84
C PRO A 19 7.66 -4.22 19.72
N LEU A 20 7.38 -4.87 20.85
CA LEU A 20 6.57 -6.08 20.88
C LEU A 20 5.20 -5.82 20.23
N ASN A 21 4.77 -6.72 19.35
CA ASN A 21 3.51 -6.65 18.58
C ASN A 21 3.40 -5.47 17.60
N SER A 22 4.51 -4.76 17.33
CA SER A 22 4.60 -3.85 16.17
C SER A 22 4.39 -4.60 14.86
N VAL A 23 4.04 -3.88 13.78
CA VAL A 23 3.90 -4.51 12.46
C VAL A 23 5.19 -5.19 12.05
N GLU A 24 6.33 -4.54 12.27
CA GLU A 24 7.66 -5.03 11.95
C GLU A 24 7.96 -6.34 12.68
N SER A 25 7.75 -6.38 14.00
CA SER A 25 7.99 -7.61 14.79
C SER A 25 7.11 -8.78 14.35
N LEU A 26 5.83 -8.50 14.03
CA LEU A 26 4.89 -9.51 13.57
C LEU A 26 5.23 -10.03 12.17
N VAL A 27 5.62 -9.13 11.26
CA VAL A 27 6.08 -9.50 9.92
C VAL A 27 7.36 -10.32 10.01
N LEU A 28 8.35 -9.86 10.79
CA LEU A 28 9.63 -10.54 10.95
C LEU A 28 9.44 -11.97 11.48
N LYS A 29 8.60 -12.14 12.50
CA LYS A 29 8.23 -13.46 13.04
C LYS A 29 7.51 -14.33 12.00
N LYS A 30 6.54 -13.78 11.27
CA LYS A 30 5.85 -14.56 10.23
C LYS A 30 6.80 -14.98 9.10
N MET A 31 7.73 -14.11 8.70
CA MET A 31 8.72 -14.41 7.67
C MET A 31 9.75 -15.46 8.14
N SER A 32 10.11 -15.46 9.43
CA SER A 32 10.98 -16.51 9.98
C SER A 32 10.28 -17.87 9.99
N ASP A 33 9.01 -17.89 10.38
CA ASP A 33 8.20 -19.12 10.54
C ASP A 33 7.66 -19.65 9.20
N SER A 34 7.71 -18.84 8.14
CA SER A 34 7.20 -19.19 6.82
C SER A 34 8.11 -20.13 6.04
N GLU A 35 7.52 -20.98 5.20
CA GLU A 35 8.22 -21.81 4.20
C GLU A 35 8.75 -20.98 3.01
N MET A 36 8.27 -19.74 2.85
CA MET A 36 8.74 -18.83 1.80
C MET A 36 10.19 -18.37 2.06
N HIS A 37 10.97 -18.23 0.98
CA HIS A 37 12.34 -17.72 1.05
C HIS A 37 12.40 -16.22 0.75
N TYR A 38 12.58 -15.42 1.80
CA TYR A 38 12.75 -13.98 1.71
C TYR A 38 14.23 -13.63 1.56
N ARG A 39 14.63 -13.08 0.41
CA ARG A 39 16.04 -12.84 0.09
C ARG A 39 16.32 -11.34 -0.02
N TYR A 40 17.33 -10.91 0.71
CA TYR A 40 17.83 -9.54 0.74
C TYR A 40 19.32 -9.51 0.48
N ASP A 41 19.81 -8.49 -0.20
CA ASP A 41 21.24 -8.31 -0.46
C ASP A 41 21.98 -7.81 0.78
N ASN A 42 21.28 -7.08 1.66
CA ASN A 42 21.82 -6.52 2.89
C ASN A 42 20.70 -6.24 3.90
N LEU A 43 21.07 -5.99 5.15
CA LEU A 43 20.12 -5.75 6.24
C LEU A 43 19.25 -4.51 6.03
N LYS A 44 19.75 -3.49 5.30
CA LYS A 44 18.96 -2.27 5.04
C LYS A 44 17.72 -2.56 4.18
N GLN A 45 17.80 -3.52 3.23
CA GLN A 45 16.63 -3.91 2.44
C GLN A 45 15.55 -4.58 3.29
N LEU A 46 15.92 -5.46 4.23
CA LEU A 46 14.97 -6.05 5.18
C LEU A 46 14.31 -4.96 6.04
N ARG A 47 15.12 -4.09 6.66
CA ARG A 47 14.60 -2.98 7.48
C ARG A 47 13.68 -2.05 6.67
N PHE A 48 14.01 -1.81 5.40
CA PHE A 48 13.17 -1.02 4.49
C PHE A 48 11.82 -1.69 4.23
N GLU A 49 11.77 -3.00 3.95
CA GLU A 49 10.50 -3.72 3.80
C GLU A 49 9.64 -3.65 5.07
N LEU A 50 10.24 -3.89 6.24
CA LEU A 50 9.53 -3.81 7.52
C LEU A 50 8.91 -2.42 7.74
N LYS A 51 9.71 -1.35 7.54
CA LYS A 51 9.22 0.04 7.63
C LYS A 51 8.11 0.32 6.61
N MET A 52 8.25 -0.11 5.36
CA MET A 52 7.21 0.07 4.34
C MET A 52 5.91 -0.62 4.72
N ARG A 53 5.96 -1.85 5.24
CA ARG A 53 4.76 -2.58 5.68
C ARG A 53 4.07 -1.88 6.85
N GLN A 54 4.83 -1.38 7.82
CA GLN A 54 4.30 -0.56 8.91
C GLN A 54 3.61 0.69 8.36
N GLU A 55 4.20 1.37 7.39
CA GLU A 55 3.59 2.57 6.79
C GLU A 55 2.36 2.27 5.92
N ILE A 56 2.30 1.11 5.26
CA ILE A 56 1.07 0.65 4.56
C ILE A 56 -0.07 0.44 5.56
N VAL A 57 0.21 -0.21 6.69
CA VAL A 57 -0.77 -0.41 7.77
C VAL A 57 -1.22 0.94 8.36
N ASN A 58 -0.28 1.86 8.63
CA ASN A 58 -0.58 3.20 9.13
C ASN A 58 -1.44 3.99 8.13
N ALA A 59 -1.10 3.94 6.85
CA ALA A 59 -1.86 4.61 5.80
C ALA A 59 -3.27 4.01 5.63
N ALA A 60 -3.46 2.70 5.81
CA ALA A 60 -4.79 2.10 5.80
C ALA A 60 -5.65 2.60 6.99
N HIS A 61 -5.08 2.63 8.19
CA HIS A 61 -5.75 3.20 9.37
C HIS A 61 -6.11 4.68 9.19
N ALA A 62 -5.19 5.48 8.64
CA ALA A 62 -5.41 6.90 8.42
C ALA A 62 -6.48 7.14 7.34
N LEU A 63 -6.49 6.36 6.26
CA LEU A 63 -7.50 6.50 5.20
C LEU A 63 -8.89 6.15 5.71
N ASN A 64 -9.01 5.08 6.52
CA ASN A 64 -10.26 4.71 7.19
C ASN A 64 -10.80 5.85 8.09
N LYS A 65 -9.92 6.65 8.70
CA LYS A 65 -10.30 7.79 9.56
C LYS A 65 -10.57 9.09 8.79
N SER A 66 -10.09 9.21 7.55
CA SER A 66 -10.18 10.45 6.75
C SER A 66 -11.60 10.87 6.38
N GLY A 67 -12.55 9.94 6.41
CA GLY A 67 -13.91 10.15 5.92
C GLY A 67 -14.04 10.12 4.40
N MET A 68 -13.03 9.63 3.67
CA MET A 68 -13.15 9.30 2.24
C MET A 68 -14.25 8.26 2.04
N GLY A 69 -15.19 8.56 1.14
CA GLY A 69 -16.34 7.70 0.87
C GLY A 69 -16.06 6.66 -0.20
N PHE A 70 -16.80 5.56 -0.16
CA PHE A 70 -16.88 4.64 -1.29
C PHE A 70 -17.88 5.16 -2.33
N ASP A 71 -17.55 5.05 -3.61
CA ASP A 71 -18.50 5.18 -4.72
C ASP A 71 -17.95 4.52 -5.99
N VAL A 72 -18.85 4.10 -6.88
CA VAL A 72 -18.48 3.52 -8.18
C VAL A 72 -17.85 4.58 -9.09
N PHE A 73 -17.03 4.16 -10.07
CA PHE A 73 -16.23 5.09 -10.88
C PHE A 73 -17.02 6.26 -11.50
N HIS A 74 -18.19 6.01 -12.08
CA HIS A 74 -18.99 7.06 -12.72
C HIS A 74 -19.53 8.12 -11.73
N LYS A 75 -19.53 7.82 -10.43
CA LYS A 75 -19.91 8.73 -9.33
C LYS A 75 -18.73 9.15 -8.46
N SER A 76 -17.50 8.77 -8.82
CA SER A 76 -16.31 9.16 -8.07
C SER A 76 -16.21 10.67 -7.92
N LYS A 77 -15.55 11.13 -6.87
CA LYS A 77 -15.36 12.55 -6.57
C LYS A 77 -13.96 12.78 -6.03
N CYS A 78 -13.34 13.90 -6.39
CA CYS A 78 -12.05 14.32 -5.83
C CYS A 78 -12.06 15.83 -5.53
N ASN A 79 -11.08 16.29 -4.75
CA ASN A 79 -10.82 17.72 -4.64
C ASN A 79 -10.19 18.23 -5.95
N GLU A 80 -10.92 19.07 -6.67
CA GLU A 80 -10.48 19.57 -7.97
C GLU A 80 -9.31 20.56 -7.87
N ASP A 81 -8.98 21.08 -6.69
CA ASP A 81 -7.78 21.91 -6.52
C ASP A 81 -6.50 21.14 -6.90
N TYR A 82 -6.48 19.82 -6.67
CA TYR A 82 -5.32 18.95 -6.86
C TYR A 82 -5.46 18.00 -8.06
N TRP A 83 -6.68 17.57 -8.36
CA TRP A 83 -6.95 16.47 -9.29
C TRP A 83 -7.90 16.90 -10.41
N PHE A 84 -7.63 16.43 -11.63
CA PHE A 84 -8.62 16.39 -12.70
C PHE A 84 -9.33 15.03 -12.65
N ARG A 85 -10.64 15.04 -12.43
CA ARG A 85 -11.45 13.82 -12.53
C ARG A 85 -11.67 13.49 -14.01
N THR A 86 -11.16 12.35 -14.45
CA THR A 86 -11.32 11.88 -15.83
C THR A 86 -12.70 11.24 -16.04
N ASP A 87 -13.13 11.12 -17.31
CA ASP A 87 -14.47 10.59 -17.66
C ASP A 87 -14.72 9.17 -17.17
N ASN A 88 -13.66 8.36 -17.11
CA ASN A 88 -13.72 7.01 -16.54
C ASN A 88 -13.68 6.98 -15.00
N GLY A 89 -13.74 8.14 -14.33
CA GLY A 89 -13.79 8.25 -12.87
C GLY A 89 -12.44 8.24 -12.15
N GLY A 90 -11.32 8.22 -12.88
CA GLY A 90 -9.98 8.30 -12.31
C GLY A 90 -9.59 9.72 -11.88
N PHE A 91 -8.56 9.84 -11.04
CA PHE A 91 -8.02 11.13 -10.60
C PHE A 91 -6.62 11.34 -11.17
N ARG A 92 -6.48 12.31 -12.07
CA ARG A 92 -5.19 12.70 -12.66
C ARG A 92 -4.64 13.91 -11.93
N LEU A 93 -3.42 13.82 -11.42
CA LEU A 93 -2.76 14.94 -10.76
C LEU A 93 -2.66 16.12 -11.74
N LYS A 94 -3.04 17.33 -11.30
CA LYS A 94 -2.91 18.54 -12.12
C LYS A 94 -1.44 18.92 -12.32
N SER A 95 -1.14 19.51 -13.48
CA SER A 95 0.20 19.99 -13.79
C SER A 95 0.65 21.07 -12.78
N GLY A 96 1.90 21.00 -12.34
CA GLY A 96 2.49 21.93 -11.37
C GLY A 96 2.13 21.70 -9.90
N ILE A 97 1.21 20.77 -9.61
CA ILE A 97 0.86 20.39 -8.23
C ILE A 97 1.84 19.33 -7.72
N LYS A 98 2.32 19.49 -6.49
CA LYS A 98 3.15 18.48 -5.82
C LYS A 98 2.31 17.25 -5.48
N GLY A 99 2.79 16.07 -5.87
CA GLY A 99 2.13 14.80 -5.55
C GLY A 99 1.97 14.58 -4.04
N SER A 100 2.95 15.02 -3.23
CA SER A 100 2.88 14.96 -1.77
C SER A 100 1.65 15.67 -1.22
N ASP A 101 1.38 16.88 -1.70
CA ASP A 101 0.32 17.75 -1.21
C ASP A 101 -1.04 17.18 -1.62
N ALA A 102 -1.15 16.72 -2.87
CA ALA A 102 -2.35 16.09 -3.40
C ALA A 102 -2.71 14.79 -2.67
N ILE A 103 -1.71 13.95 -2.34
CA ILE A 103 -1.92 12.72 -1.56
C ILE A 103 -2.30 13.06 -0.11
N ASN A 104 -1.60 14.01 0.53
CA ASN A 104 -1.94 14.43 1.89
C ASN A 104 -3.35 15.04 1.99
N ASP A 105 -3.79 15.78 0.98
CA ASP A 105 -5.15 16.35 0.93
C ASP A 105 -6.24 15.27 0.99
N ILE A 106 -6.03 14.10 0.39
CA ILE A 106 -6.98 12.97 0.50
C ILE A 106 -7.17 12.55 1.97
N TYR A 107 -6.09 12.57 2.76
CA TYR A 107 -6.14 12.15 4.17
C TYR A 107 -6.67 13.23 5.09
N GLN A 108 -6.41 14.50 4.78
CA GLN A 108 -6.83 15.66 5.58
C GLN A 108 -8.27 16.09 5.26
N ASN A 109 -8.66 16.01 3.99
CA ASN A 109 -9.94 16.46 3.46
C ASN A 109 -10.74 15.31 2.85
N GLY A 110 -10.65 14.10 3.42
CA GLY A 110 -11.20 12.87 2.84
C GLY A 110 -12.67 12.96 2.42
N ARG A 111 -13.49 13.74 3.10
CA ARG A 111 -14.91 13.97 2.72
C ARG A 111 -15.10 14.63 1.34
N LYS A 112 -14.06 15.26 0.77
CA LYS A 112 -14.06 15.76 -0.62
C LYS A 112 -13.89 14.63 -1.65
N TYR A 113 -13.54 13.43 -1.21
CA TYR A 113 -13.16 12.31 -2.06
C TYR A 113 -14.13 11.13 -1.94
N LYS A 114 -14.43 10.50 -3.08
CA LYS A 114 -15.13 9.23 -3.17
C LYS A 114 -14.59 8.37 -4.32
N THR A 115 -14.28 7.10 -4.08
CA THR A 115 -13.80 6.20 -5.15
C THR A 115 -14.02 4.73 -4.81
N GLU A 116 -13.82 3.87 -5.81
CA GLU A 116 -13.84 2.41 -5.70
C GLU A 116 -12.73 1.85 -4.79
N CYS A 117 -12.95 0.61 -4.33
CA CYS A 117 -12.07 -0.09 -3.39
C CYS A 117 -10.63 -0.23 -3.91
N ALA A 118 -10.47 -0.53 -5.19
CA ALA A 118 -9.16 -0.75 -5.78
C ALA A 118 -8.32 0.54 -5.88
N THR A 119 -8.93 1.66 -6.27
CA THR A 119 -8.25 2.96 -6.27
C THR A 119 -7.83 3.36 -4.86
N ALA A 120 -8.65 3.07 -3.85
CA ALA A 120 -8.30 3.34 -2.46
C ALA A 120 -7.06 2.57 -2.00
N MET A 121 -6.83 1.34 -2.47
CA MET A 121 -5.60 0.60 -2.17
C MET A 121 -4.36 1.28 -2.76
N VAL A 122 -4.45 1.85 -3.96
CA VAL A 122 -3.35 2.59 -4.59
C VAL A 122 -3.04 3.87 -3.80
N ILE A 123 -4.07 4.57 -3.31
CA ILE A 123 -3.92 5.74 -2.43
C ILE A 123 -3.15 5.36 -1.15
N VAL A 124 -3.49 4.22 -0.52
CA VAL A 124 -2.75 3.70 0.66
C VAL A 124 -1.27 3.52 0.33
N ILE A 125 -0.94 2.93 -0.82
CA ILE A 125 0.46 2.73 -1.23
C ILE A 125 1.19 4.05 -1.44
N TYR A 126 0.58 5.01 -2.15
CA TYR A 126 1.21 6.32 -2.33
C TYR A 126 1.44 7.05 -1.01
N LYS A 127 0.50 6.96 -0.05
CA LYS A 127 0.70 7.55 1.27
C LYS A 127 1.83 6.87 2.04
N ALA A 128 1.90 5.54 2.01
CA ALA A 128 2.98 4.80 2.66
C ALA A 128 4.35 5.18 2.07
N LEU A 129 4.45 5.25 0.74
CA LEU A 129 5.65 5.69 0.04
C LEU A 129 6.03 7.12 0.41
N LEU A 130 5.06 8.05 0.44
CA LEU A 130 5.30 9.43 0.86
C LEU A 130 5.87 9.50 2.27
N ASN A 131 5.33 8.74 3.21
CA ASN A 131 5.80 8.72 4.59
C ASN A 131 7.23 8.14 4.72
N VAL A 132 7.60 7.17 3.88
CA VAL A 132 8.95 6.58 3.90
C VAL A 132 9.97 7.42 3.14
N PHE A 133 9.62 7.93 1.96
CA PHE A 133 10.51 8.69 1.07
C PHE A 133 10.69 10.14 1.51
N GLY A 134 9.70 10.71 2.20
CA GLY A 134 9.59 12.15 2.41
C GLY A 134 9.20 12.88 1.14
N GLU A 135 8.78 14.14 1.28
CA GLU A 135 8.18 14.92 0.19
C GLU A 135 9.13 15.12 -1.00
N ALA A 136 10.39 15.45 -0.74
CA ALA A 136 11.36 15.76 -1.80
C ALA A 136 11.58 14.57 -2.74
N LEU A 137 11.86 13.39 -2.17
CA LEU A 137 12.06 12.18 -2.97
C LEU A 137 10.74 11.68 -3.57
N PHE A 138 9.63 11.75 -2.84
CA PHE A 138 8.32 11.35 -3.36
C PHE A 138 7.93 12.16 -4.60
N ASN A 139 8.04 13.50 -4.53
CA ASN A 139 7.70 14.37 -5.65
C ASN A 139 8.64 14.21 -6.85
N LYS A 140 9.92 13.86 -6.62
CA LYS A 140 10.87 13.51 -7.68
C LYS A 140 10.51 12.17 -8.34
N ALA A 141 10.17 11.16 -7.54
CA ALA A 141 9.87 9.81 -8.01
C ALA A 141 8.50 9.71 -8.70
N PHE A 142 7.51 10.47 -8.22
CA PHE A 142 6.12 10.42 -8.67
C PHE A 142 5.65 11.82 -9.09
N SER A 143 6.32 12.39 -10.10
CA SER A 143 6.00 13.71 -10.64
C SER A 143 4.67 13.76 -11.41
N THR A 144 4.16 12.60 -11.79
CA THR A 144 2.80 12.42 -12.32
C THR A 144 2.13 11.29 -11.57
N ILE A 145 0.85 11.45 -11.24
CA ILE A 145 0.05 10.43 -10.54
C ILE A 145 -1.30 10.33 -11.25
N TYR A 146 -1.73 9.09 -11.48
CA TYR A 146 -3.07 8.78 -11.95
C TYR A 146 -3.67 7.68 -11.08
N LEU A 147 -4.74 8.01 -10.35
CA LEU A 147 -5.43 7.11 -9.44
C LEU A 147 -6.65 6.52 -10.16
N MET A 148 -6.53 5.29 -10.65
CA MET A 148 -7.62 4.59 -11.33
C MET A 148 -7.44 3.07 -11.27
N ASN A 149 -7.92 2.44 -10.19
CA ASN A 149 -7.81 1.00 -10.00
C ASN A 149 -6.36 0.51 -10.25
N TRP A 150 -6.16 -0.60 -10.96
CA TRP A 150 -4.85 -1.10 -11.37
C TRP A 150 -4.39 -0.57 -12.74
N HIS A 151 -5.09 0.40 -13.33
CA HIS A 151 -4.75 0.95 -14.64
C HIS A 151 -3.63 1.98 -14.53
N ALA A 152 -2.66 1.87 -15.44
CA ALA A 152 -1.57 2.83 -15.58
C ALA A 152 -0.83 3.12 -14.26
N LEU A 153 -0.68 2.09 -13.42
CA LEU A 153 0.18 2.16 -12.23
C LEU A 153 1.61 2.53 -12.64
N ASP A 154 2.24 3.38 -11.85
CA ASP A 154 3.65 3.70 -12.02
C ASP A 154 4.48 2.40 -12.04
N PRO A 155 5.46 2.25 -12.96
CA PRO A 155 6.31 1.06 -13.05
C PRO A 155 6.96 0.64 -11.73
N VAL A 156 7.17 1.58 -10.80
CA VAL A 156 7.73 1.33 -9.46
C VAL A 156 6.76 0.55 -8.57
N ILE A 157 5.45 0.76 -8.71
CA ILE A 157 4.41 0.11 -7.87
C ILE A 157 3.57 -0.91 -8.63
N ARG A 158 3.84 -1.15 -9.92
CA ARG A 158 3.02 -2.00 -10.80
C ARG A 158 2.72 -3.39 -10.24
N GLU A 159 3.67 -4.00 -9.54
CA GLU A 159 3.52 -5.33 -8.93
C GLU A 159 2.40 -5.37 -7.89
N PHE A 160 2.08 -4.25 -7.25
CA PHE A 160 0.97 -4.15 -6.31
C PHE A 160 -0.38 -4.46 -6.98
N GLY A 161 -0.52 -4.21 -8.29
CA GLY A 161 -1.71 -4.55 -9.06
C GLY A 161 -1.88 -6.04 -9.33
N SER A 162 -0.81 -6.85 -9.23
CA SER A 162 -0.74 -8.22 -9.73
C SER A 162 -0.68 -9.25 -8.59
N PRO A 163 -1.81 -9.88 -8.22
CA PRO A 163 -1.82 -10.88 -7.17
C PRO A 163 -1.06 -12.15 -7.58
N ARG A 164 -0.37 -12.75 -6.62
CA ARG A 164 0.39 -13.99 -6.77
C ARG A 164 0.09 -14.91 -5.59
N GLU A 165 0.16 -16.22 -5.81
CA GLU A 165 0.13 -17.19 -4.73
C GLU A 165 1.24 -16.87 -3.72
N ALA A 166 0.93 -16.96 -2.43
CA ALA A 166 1.89 -16.81 -1.37
C ALA A 166 1.68 -17.88 -0.30
N GLY A 167 2.78 -18.45 0.20
CA GLY A 167 2.74 -19.41 1.30
C GLY A 167 2.39 -18.79 2.66
N ASP A 168 2.25 -17.46 2.71
CA ASP A 168 1.88 -16.73 3.92
C ASP A 168 1.12 -15.43 3.59
N ILE A 169 0.48 -14.88 4.62
CA ILE A 169 -0.16 -13.56 4.56
C ILE A 169 0.43 -12.69 5.67
N LEU A 170 1.04 -11.59 5.27
CA LEU A 170 1.77 -10.67 6.13
C LEU A 170 0.98 -9.36 6.31
N PRO A 171 1.07 -8.71 7.49
CA PRO A 171 0.63 -7.32 7.61
C PRO A 171 1.20 -6.43 6.50
N GLY A 172 0.36 -5.55 5.95
CA GLY A 172 0.68 -4.69 4.80
C GLY A 172 0.51 -5.37 3.43
N ASP A 173 0.20 -6.66 3.35
CA ASP A 173 -0.20 -7.28 2.08
C ASP A 173 -1.55 -6.75 1.61
N ARG A 174 -1.73 -6.66 0.27
CA ARG A 174 -3.07 -6.57 -0.32
C ARG A 174 -3.61 -7.98 -0.54
N ALA A 175 -4.71 -8.33 0.10
CA ALA A 175 -5.41 -9.59 -0.12
C ALA A 175 -6.79 -9.34 -0.76
N TYR A 176 -7.49 -10.42 -1.13
CA TYR A 176 -8.80 -10.32 -1.77
C TYR A 176 -9.78 -11.35 -1.21
N PHE A 177 -10.94 -10.88 -0.76
CA PHE A 177 -12.08 -11.74 -0.47
C PHE A 177 -12.93 -11.87 -1.74
N LYS A 178 -13.11 -13.09 -2.25
CA LYS A 178 -13.90 -13.35 -3.44
C LYS A 178 -15.33 -13.69 -3.08
N ASN A 179 -16.30 -13.12 -3.80
CA ASN A 179 -17.71 -13.51 -3.75
C ASN A 179 -18.10 -14.24 -5.05
N PRO A 180 -17.99 -15.57 -5.10
CA PRO A 180 -18.11 -16.32 -6.34
C PRO A 180 -19.53 -16.33 -6.93
N ASP A 181 -20.55 -16.15 -6.10
CA ASP A 181 -21.97 -16.16 -6.49
C ASP A 181 -22.64 -14.79 -6.28
N VAL A 182 -21.92 -13.70 -6.55
CA VAL A 182 -22.44 -12.32 -6.46
C VAL A 182 -23.73 -12.14 -7.26
N ASP A 183 -24.64 -11.28 -6.76
CA ASP A 183 -25.81 -10.84 -7.53
C ASP A 183 -25.37 -10.01 -8.75
N PRO A 184 -25.75 -10.37 -9.99
CA PRO A 184 -25.43 -9.59 -11.18
C PRO A 184 -25.89 -8.13 -11.15
N LYS A 185 -26.82 -7.76 -10.26
CA LYS A 185 -27.29 -6.39 -10.05
C LYS A 185 -26.36 -5.54 -9.19
N THR A 186 -25.44 -6.16 -8.43
CA THR A 186 -24.45 -5.50 -7.57
C THR A 186 -23.03 -6.02 -7.87
N PRO A 187 -22.56 -5.91 -9.13
CA PRO A 187 -21.26 -6.46 -9.56
C PRO A 187 -20.06 -5.89 -8.78
N GLU A 188 -20.19 -4.71 -8.17
CA GLU A 188 -19.20 -4.11 -7.27
C GLU A 188 -18.94 -4.97 -6.01
N LEU A 189 -19.87 -5.86 -5.64
CA LEU A 189 -19.74 -6.79 -4.50
C LEU A 189 -19.26 -8.18 -4.91
N GLN A 190 -18.61 -8.31 -6.08
CA GLN A 190 -17.95 -9.54 -6.53
C GLN A 190 -16.75 -9.94 -5.67
N GLY A 191 -16.31 -9.04 -4.79
CA GLY A 191 -15.32 -9.28 -3.76
C GLY A 191 -14.86 -7.97 -3.13
N GLU A 192 -13.83 -8.06 -2.31
CA GLU A 192 -13.28 -6.91 -1.59
C GLU A 192 -11.76 -6.98 -1.60
N ASN A 193 -11.12 -5.91 -2.09
CA ASN A 193 -9.69 -5.70 -1.91
C ASN A 193 -9.43 -5.20 -0.49
N VAL A 194 -8.46 -5.79 0.19
CA VAL A 194 -8.15 -5.41 1.57
C VAL A 194 -6.66 -5.22 1.80
N ILE A 195 -6.32 -4.32 2.73
CA ILE A 195 -5.01 -4.30 3.37
C ILE A 195 -5.07 -5.15 4.64
N VAL A 196 -4.13 -6.09 4.78
CA VAL A 196 -3.99 -6.94 5.96
C VAL A 196 -3.40 -6.14 7.11
N LEU A 197 -4.06 -6.18 8.26
CA LEU A 197 -3.65 -5.49 9.48
C LEU A 197 -3.32 -6.51 10.59
N PRO A 198 -2.56 -6.11 11.62
CA PRO A 198 -2.39 -6.91 12.83
C PRO A 198 -3.73 -7.33 13.47
N GLY A 199 -3.72 -8.44 14.22
CA GLY A 199 -4.88 -8.87 15.00
C GLY A 199 -6.02 -9.50 14.18
N ASN A 200 -5.73 -10.12 13.04
CA ASN A 200 -6.72 -10.71 12.12
C ASN A 200 -7.77 -9.69 11.62
N LEU A 201 -7.31 -8.46 11.43
CA LEU A 201 -8.10 -7.35 10.90
C LEU A 201 -7.70 -7.04 9.45
N TYR A 202 -8.61 -6.40 8.75
CA TYR A 202 -8.49 -6.03 7.36
C TYR A 202 -9.12 -4.65 7.18
N TYR A 203 -8.47 -3.79 6.41
CA TYR A 203 -9.09 -2.57 5.89
C TYR A 203 -9.65 -2.85 4.50
N GLY A 204 -10.97 -2.83 4.35
CA GLY A 204 -11.66 -2.78 3.06
C GLY A 204 -12.31 -1.41 2.88
N HIS A 205 -12.13 -0.76 1.73
CA HIS A 205 -12.65 0.59 1.54
C HIS A 205 -14.16 0.55 1.29
N GLY A 206 -14.94 1.27 2.11
CA GLY A 206 -16.40 1.20 2.14
C GLY A 206 -16.94 0.30 3.25
N ILE A 207 -16.26 -0.82 3.54
CA ILE A 207 -16.57 -1.70 4.69
C ILE A 207 -15.94 -1.17 5.99
N GLY A 208 -14.75 -0.59 5.88
CA GLY A 208 -13.92 -0.13 6.99
C GLY A 208 -12.99 -1.22 7.52
N ILE A 209 -12.48 -1.00 8.75
CA ILE A 209 -11.60 -1.96 9.44
C ILE A 209 -12.42 -3.00 10.19
N THR A 210 -12.29 -4.27 9.81
CA THR A 210 -13.02 -5.37 10.44
C THR A 210 -12.31 -6.72 10.27
N ASN A 211 -12.88 -7.79 10.82
CA ASN A 211 -12.35 -9.14 10.66
C ASN A 211 -12.92 -9.84 9.40
N GLY A 212 -12.25 -10.91 8.95
CA GLY A 212 -12.65 -11.64 7.74
C GLY A 212 -14.06 -12.23 7.80
N LYS A 213 -14.53 -12.66 8.99
CA LYS A 213 -15.90 -13.16 9.18
C LYS A 213 -16.95 -12.09 8.87
N ARG A 214 -16.68 -10.82 9.20
CA ARG A 214 -17.59 -9.70 8.85
C ARG A 214 -17.58 -9.44 7.35
N ILE A 215 -16.42 -9.41 6.70
CA ILE A 215 -16.31 -9.20 5.24
C ILE A 215 -17.07 -10.30 4.50
N ILE A 216 -16.84 -11.57 4.85
CA ILE A 216 -17.54 -12.72 4.25
C ILE A 216 -19.06 -12.59 4.43
N ARG A 217 -19.54 -12.16 5.60
CA ARG A 217 -20.98 -11.94 5.82
C ARG A 217 -21.55 -10.84 4.93
N VAL A 218 -20.84 -9.72 4.77
CA VAL A 218 -21.26 -8.61 3.89
C VAL A 218 -21.37 -9.10 2.45
N LEU A 219 -20.35 -9.79 1.95
CA LEU A 219 -20.35 -10.35 0.59
C LEU A 219 -21.44 -11.41 0.40
N ASN A 220 -21.59 -12.34 1.35
CA ASN A 220 -22.60 -13.40 1.27
C ASN A 220 -24.05 -12.88 1.28
N SER A 221 -24.28 -11.71 1.88
CA SER A 221 -25.60 -11.06 1.92
C SER A 221 -25.99 -10.44 0.57
N ASN A 222 -25.06 -10.36 -0.38
CA ASN A 222 -25.24 -9.78 -1.71
C ASN A 222 -24.97 -10.82 -2.81
N ARG A 223 -25.33 -12.08 -2.53
CA ARG A 223 -25.28 -13.17 -3.50
C ARG A 223 -26.60 -13.26 -4.25
N ARG A 224 -26.53 -13.79 -5.47
CA ARG A 224 -27.73 -14.11 -6.25
C ARG A 224 -28.64 -15.10 -5.51
N LYS A 225 -29.92 -15.14 -5.90
CA LYS A 225 -30.86 -16.17 -5.44
C LYS A 225 -30.28 -17.57 -5.66
N ASP A 226 -30.51 -18.47 -4.71
CA ASP A 226 -30.09 -19.88 -4.75
C ASP A 226 -28.55 -20.09 -4.80
N ALA A 227 -27.76 -19.09 -4.38
CA ALA A 227 -26.30 -19.20 -4.28
C ALA A 227 -25.84 -20.29 -3.31
N THR A 228 -24.94 -21.16 -3.77
CA THR A 228 -24.42 -22.31 -2.99
C THR A 228 -22.98 -22.10 -2.53
N ARG A 229 -22.22 -21.21 -3.17
CA ARG A 229 -20.81 -20.95 -2.82
C ARG A 229 -20.69 -19.75 -1.90
N THR A 230 -19.95 -19.94 -0.80
CA THR A 230 -19.65 -18.89 0.18
C THR A 230 -18.46 -18.05 -0.26
N ALA A 231 -18.48 -16.75 0.05
CA ALA A 231 -17.32 -15.88 -0.10
C ALA A 231 -16.14 -16.33 0.78
N TYR A 232 -14.91 -16.13 0.31
CA TYR A 232 -13.71 -16.64 0.96
C TYR A 232 -12.49 -15.74 0.68
N LEU A 233 -11.49 -15.80 1.56
CA LEU A 233 -10.19 -15.16 1.34
C LEU A 233 -9.38 -15.99 0.34
N MET A 234 -8.90 -15.36 -0.73
CA MET A 234 -8.03 -16.03 -1.70
C MET A 234 -6.65 -16.33 -1.12
N SER A 235 -5.97 -17.34 -1.65
CA SER A 235 -4.57 -17.70 -1.35
C SER A 235 -3.54 -16.78 -2.03
N THR A 236 -4.02 -15.81 -2.81
CA THR A 236 -3.17 -14.84 -3.48
C THR A 236 -3.10 -13.52 -2.72
N VAL A 237 -1.92 -12.91 -2.74
CA VAL A 237 -1.67 -11.57 -2.21
C VAL A 237 -0.91 -10.73 -3.23
N SER A 238 -0.92 -9.42 -3.06
CA SER A 238 -0.09 -8.51 -3.84
C SER A 238 0.84 -7.74 -2.92
N ARG A 239 2.10 -7.66 -3.33
CA ARG A 239 3.20 -7.06 -2.59
C ARG A 239 3.93 -6.10 -3.51
N LEU A 240 4.53 -5.07 -2.93
CA LEU A 240 5.45 -4.21 -3.66
C LEU A 240 6.77 -4.94 -3.91
N ASN A 241 7.54 -4.45 -4.88
CA ASN A 241 8.94 -4.83 -5.02
C ASN A 241 9.78 -4.06 -3.99
N PHE A 242 9.80 -4.55 -2.75
CA PHE A 242 10.49 -3.85 -1.65
C PHE A 242 11.99 -3.68 -1.90
N LYS A 243 12.62 -4.63 -2.62
CA LYS A 243 14.02 -4.53 -3.02
C LYS A 243 14.26 -3.33 -3.94
N ARG A 244 13.48 -3.22 -5.03
CA ARG A 244 13.57 -2.10 -5.97
C ARG A 244 13.26 -0.76 -5.30
N LEU A 245 12.28 -0.73 -4.41
CA LEU A 245 11.95 0.49 -3.65
C LEU A 245 13.07 0.89 -2.68
N SER A 246 13.70 -0.08 -2.02
CA SER A 246 14.85 0.15 -1.16
C SER A 246 16.03 0.72 -1.96
N GLU A 247 16.30 0.19 -3.15
CA GLU A 247 17.35 0.70 -4.04
C GLU A 247 17.07 2.13 -4.49
N LEU A 248 15.83 2.43 -4.89
CA LEU A 248 15.39 3.78 -5.25
C LEU A 248 15.58 4.76 -4.06
N TYR A 249 15.21 4.33 -2.85
CA TYR A 249 15.35 5.14 -1.64
C TYR A 249 16.81 5.45 -1.31
N TYR A 250 17.65 4.42 -1.17
CA TYR A 250 19.03 4.62 -0.71
C TYR A 250 19.95 5.25 -1.77
N SER A 251 19.69 5.04 -3.06
CA SER A 251 20.45 5.69 -4.14
C SER A 251 20.20 7.21 -4.22
N ASN A 252 19.02 7.68 -3.79
CA ASN A 252 18.73 9.10 -3.74
C ASN A 252 19.18 9.75 -2.42
N LEU A 253 19.16 9.02 -1.30
CA LEU A 253 19.73 9.51 -0.05
C LEU A 253 21.23 9.80 -0.16
N SER A 254 22.00 8.91 -0.80
CA SER A 254 23.43 9.13 -0.99
C SER A 254 23.73 10.37 -1.84
N GLN A 255 22.89 10.65 -2.86
CA GLN A 255 22.99 11.86 -3.68
C GLN A 255 22.68 13.14 -2.88
N ILE A 256 21.70 13.11 -1.99
CA ILE A 256 21.36 14.26 -1.13
C ILE A 256 22.51 14.54 -0.16
N THR A 257 23.05 13.51 0.48
CA THR A 257 24.20 13.66 1.39
C THR A 257 25.45 14.17 0.67
N SER A 258 25.72 13.71 -0.57
CA SER A 258 26.87 14.18 -1.35
C SER A 258 26.71 15.62 -1.86
N LEU A 259 25.49 16.07 -2.16
CA LEU A 259 25.20 17.46 -2.51
C LEU A 259 25.33 18.40 -1.30
N GLN A 260 24.95 17.93 -0.11
CA GLN A 260 25.09 18.70 1.12
C GLN A 260 26.54 18.77 1.64
N SER A 261 27.37 17.75 1.36
CA SER A 261 28.80 17.78 1.70
C SER A 261 29.69 18.51 0.68
N GLY A 262 29.18 18.78 -0.53
CA GLY A 262 29.92 19.45 -1.61
C GLY A 262 29.86 21.00 -1.62
N THR A 263 29.25 21.65 -0.62
CA THR A 263 29.03 23.12 -0.59
C THR A 263 30.00 23.92 0.30
N HIS A 264 31.19 23.40 0.58
CA HIS A 264 32.32 24.08 1.24
C HIS A 264 33.62 23.56 0.58
N ILE A 265 34.60 24.29 0.04
CA ILE A 265 35.11 25.67 0.15
C ILE A 265 35.81 25.99 -1.19
N TYR A 266 35.50 27.09 -1.87
CA TYR A 266 36.47 27.73 -2.77
C TYR A 266 37.22 28.78 -1.95
N PRO A 267 38.53 28.62 -1.69
CA PRO A 267 39.29 29.71 -1.12
C PRO A 267 39.44 30.78 -2.21
N TYR A 268 38.84 31.94 -1.99
CA TYR A 268 39.24 33.17 -2.68
C TYR A 268 40.75 33.33 -2.49
N ARG A 269 41.51 33.25 -3.59
CA ARG A 269 42.90 33.72 -3.62
C ARG A 269 42.89 35.23 -3.81
N ALA A 270 43.76 35.85 -3.01
CA ALA A 270 44.17 37.25 -2.89
C ALA A 270 43.90 38.16 -4.09
#